data_AF-A0A1M5KI07-F1
#
_entry.id   AF-A0A1M5KI07-F1
#
_cell.length_a   1.000
_cell.length_b   1.000
_cell.length_c   1.000
_cell.angle_alpha   90.00
_cell.angle_beta   90.00
_cell.angle_gamma   90.00
#
_symmetry.space_group_name_H-M   'P 1'
#
loop_
_entity.id
_entity.type
_entity.pdbx_description
1 polymer ?
#
loop_
_entity_poly.entity_id
_entity_poly.type
_entity_poly.pdbx_seq_one_letter_code
_entity_poly.pdbx_strand_id
1 'polypeptide(L)'
;MKLSFRYYKTKKLIVTILALAVGFDVGFEFIQSYLHQSGEFILRAPTNTAIIASLLVVYDKYLWKYPVFNSLVKVPNLNGRYTGYIEYERDGQKNKMDTVVEIIQTASEIQINTYFNSENHENTHSISLVENIRSENGHYSVYFFYFNSGTKIDEYLDCHEGANELKVIMNGNTPRKLTGNYFTNRKEQTRGKMKVNFTSTELKHEF
;
A
#
# COMPACT_ATOMS: atom_id res chain seq x y z
N MET A 1 -6.82 -13.26 -5.93
CA MET A 1 -5.69 -12.32 -6.07
C MET A 1 -5.81 -11.66 -7.43
N LYS A 2 -6.00 -10.34 -7.49
CA LYS A 2 -6.15 -9.60 -8.73
C LYS A 2 -4.75 -9.13 -9.15
N LEU A 3 -4.23 -9.62 -10.27
CA LEU A 3 -2.95 -9.11 -10.77
C LEU A 3 -3.19 -7.72 -11.36
N SER A 4 -2.57 -6.70 -10.76
CA SER A 4 -2.66 -5.31 -11.15
C SER A 4 -1.25 -4.76 -11.41
N PHE A 5 -1.12 -3.77 -12.29
CA PHE A 5 0.16 -3.10 -12.57
C PHE A 5 0.08 -1.58 -12.31
N ARG A 6 -0.86 -1.15 -11.47
CA ARG A 6 -1.21 0.25 -11.24
C ARG A 6 -0.01 1.16 -10.92
N TYR A 7 0.91 0.70 -10.06
CA TYR A 7 2.07 1.48 -9.64
C TYR A 7 3.37 1.12 -10.38
N TYR A 8 3.30 0.32 -11.45
CA TYR A 8 4.46 -0.01 -12.26
C TYR A 8 4.76 1.11 -13.26
N LYS A 9 6.04 1.25 -13.61
CA LYS A 9 6.49 2.05 -14.75
C LYS A 9 6.31 1.22 -16.01
N THR A 10 5.19 1.40 -16.72
CA THR A 10 4.78 0.58 -17.88
C THR A 10 5.91 0.29 -18.86
N LYS A 11 6.68 1.31 -19.26
CA LYS A 11 7.83 1.12 -20.17
C LYS A 11 8.87 0.15 -19.63
N LYS A 12 9.27 0.30 -18.36
CA LYS A 12 10.26 -0.60 -17.74
C LYS A 12 9.70 -2.01 -17.54
N LEU A 13 8.42 -2.12 -17.18
CA LEU A 13 7.76 -3.42 -17.03
C LEU A 13 7.76 -4.20 -18.35
N ILE A 14 7.36 -3.56 -19.46
CA ILE A 14 7.36 -4.20 -20.79
C ILE A 14 8.77 -4.66 -21.17
N VAL A 15 9.76 -3.78 -21.03
CA VAL A 15 11.17 -4.13 -21.32
C VAL A 15 11.64 -5.30 -20.45
N THR A 16 11.28 -5.32 -19.17
CA THR A 16 11.64 -6.40 -18.25
C THR A 16 11.00 -7.72 -18.67
N ILE A 17 9.71 -7.72 -19.04
CA ILE A 17 9.01 -8.93 -19.51
C ILE A 17 9.65 -9.48 -20.78
N LEU A 18 9.97 -8.61 -21.76
CA LEU A 18 10.65 -9.02 -22.98
C LEU A 18 12.06 -9.58 -22.72
N ALA A 19 12.82 -8.93 -21.85
CA ALA A 19 14.15 -9.38 -21.46
C ALA A 19 14.10 -10.74 -20.72
N LEU A 20 13.10 -10.94 -19.84
CA LEU A 20 12.88 -12.22 -19.19
C LEU A 20 12.49 -13.31 -20.19
N ALA A 21 11.61 -13.03 -21.15
CA ALA A 21 11.23 -14.00 -22.17
C ALA A 21 12.43 -14.49 -22.98
N VAL A 22 13.21 -13.56 -23.54
CA VAL A 22 14.43 -13.89 -24.29
C VAL A 22 15.46 -14.61 -23.41
N GLY A 23 15.64 -14.14 -22.17
CA GLY A 23 16.56 -14.75 -21.22
C GLY A 23 16.18 -16.19 -20.86
N PHE A 24 14.88 -16.48 -20.75
CA PHE A 24 14.39 -17.83 -20.51
C PHE A 24 14.59 -18.74 -21.71
N ASP A 25 14.33 -18.27 -22.93
CA ASP A 25 14.57 -19.05 -24.14
C ASP A 25 16.04 -19.45 -24.27
N VAL A 26 16.95 -18.48 -24.15
CA VAL A 26 18.40 -18.72 -24.20
C VAL A 26 18.86 -19.63 -23.05
N GLY A 27 18.37 -19.38 -21.83
CA GLY A 27 18.71 -20.19 -20.66
C GLY A 27 18.21 -21.63 -20.78
N PHE A 28 17.03 -21.83 -21.35
CA PHE A 28 16.46 -23.15 -21.58
C PHE A 28 17.25 -23.94 -22.62
N GLU A 29 17.61 -23.31 -23.75
CA GLU A 29 18.48 -23.93 -24.76
C GLU A 29 19.83 -24.34 -24.17
N PHE A 30 20.44 -23.46 -23.36
CA PHE A 30 21.69 -23.76 -22.68
C PHE A 30 21.57 -24.97 -21.75
N ILE A 31 20.53 -25.01 -20.90
CA ILE A 31 20.26 -26.12 -19.99
C ILE A 31 20.01 -27.42 -20.77
N GLN A 32 19.21 -27.38 -21.84
CA GLN A 32 18.96 -28.54 -22.69
C GLN A 32 20.26 -29.07 -23.31
N SER A 33 21.10 -28.18 -23.84
CA SER A 33 22.39 -28.57 -24.45
C SER A 33 23.32 -29.27 -23.46
N TYR A 34 23.29 -28.86 -22.19
CA TYR A 34 24.07 -29.50 -21.12
C TYR A 34 23.46 -30.85 -20.71
N LEU A 35 22.14 -30.93 -20.60
CA LEU A 35 21.44 -32.18 -20.24
C LEU A 35 21.58 -33.25 -21.32
N HIS A 36 21.51 -32.90 -22.60
CA HIS A 36 21.72 -33.84 -23.71
C HIS A 36 23.13 -34.45 -23.70
N GLN A 37 24.14 -33.74 -23.20
CA GLN A 37 25.49 -34.30 -23.01
C GLN A 37 25.54 -35.35 -21.90
N SER A 38 24.59 -35.34 -20.95
CA SER A 38 24.50 -36.28 -19.82
C SER A 38 23.54 -37.45 -20.04
N GLY A 39 22.84 -37.50 -21.17
CA GLY A 39 21.88 -38.55 -21.54
C GLY A 39 20.64 -38.00 -22.26
N GLU A 40 19.76 -38.88 -22.77
CA GLU A 40 18.49 -38.46 -23.39
C GLU A 40 17.42 -38.14 -22.33
N PHE A 41 17.51 -36.95 -21.74
CA PHE A 41 16.47 -36.44 -20.85
C PHE A 41 15.58 -35.41 -21.57
N ILE A 42 14.30 -35.73 -21.76
CA ILE A 42 13.34 -34.78 -22.33
C ILE A 42 12.80 -33.87 -21.23
N LEU A 43 13.39 -32.68 -21.10
CA LEU A 43 12.87 -31.63 -20.22
C LEU A 43 11.73 -30.88 -20.91
N ARG A 44 10.50 -31.01 -20.39
CA ARG A 44 9.38 -30.14 -20.76
C ARG A 44 9.30 -28.99 -19.77
N ALA A 45 9.75 -27.80 -20.19
CA ALA A 45 9.58 -26.61 -19.35
C ALA A 45 8.09 -26.23 -19.24
N PRO A 46 7.65 -25.70 -18.09
CA PRO A 46 6.41 -24.93 -18.05
C PRO A 46 6.52 -23.78 -19.07
N THR A 47 5.38 -23.33 -19.61
CA THR A 47 5.39 -22.25 -20.59
C THR A 47 6.08 -21.01 -20.02
N ASN A 48 6.87 -20.30 -20.85
CA ASN A 48 7.56 -19.06 -20.42
C ASN A 48 6.61 -18.08 -19.74
N THR A 49 5.37 -18.02 -20.21
CA THR A 49 4.28 -17.23 -19.60
C THR A 49 4.05 -17.58 -18.13
N ALA A 50 4.03 -18.86 -17.76
CA ALA A 50 3.81 -19.30 -16.38
C ALA A 50 4.98 -18.91 -15.46
N ILE A 51 6.22 -19.05 -15.95
CA ILE A 51 7.42 -18.66 -15.21
C ILE A 51 7.43 -17.15 -14.99
N ILE A 52 7.22 -16.37 -16.05
CA ILE A 52 7.18 -14.90 -15.99
C ILE A 52 6.05 -14.43 -15.06
N ALA A 53 4.85 -14.99 -15.19
CA ALA A 53 3.73 -14.65 -14.31
C ALA A 53 4.06 -14.94 -12.85
N SER A 54 4.69 -16.08 -12.55
CA SER A 54 5.12 -16.43 -11.18
C SER A 54 6.15 -15.44 -10.64
N LEU A 55 7.13 -15.05 -11.45
CA LEU A 55 8.11 -14.03 -11.07
C LEU A 55 7.46 -12.68 -10.82
N LEU A 56 6.49 -12.27 -11.64
CA LEU A 56 5.76 -11.02 -11.45
C LEU A 56 4.95 -11.04 -10.14
N VAL A 57 4.33 -12.17 -9.79
CA VAL A 57 3.63 -12.33 -8.50
C VAL A 57 4.59 -12.23 -7.32
N VAL A 58 5.74 -12.88 -7.40
CA VAL A 58 6.77 -12.81 -6.34
C VAL A 58 7.32 -11.38 -6.22
N TYR A 59 7.58 -10.73 -7.36
CA TYR A 59 8.02 -9.35 -7.40
C TYR A 59 7.00 -8.42 -6.75
N ASP A 60 5.73 -8.56 -7.11
CA ASP A 60 4.64 -7.72 -6.64
C ASP A 60 4.47 -7.79 -5.11
N LYS A 61 4.59 -8.98 -4.54
CA LYS A 61 4.41 -9.20 -3.10
C LYS A 61 5.65 -8.85 -2.29
N TYR A 62 6.84 -9.22 -2.77
CA TYR A 62 8.03 -9.30 -1.91
C TYR A 62 9.21 -8.46 -2.39
N LEU A 63 9.54 -8.47 -3.68
CA LEU A 63 10.84 -7.94 -4.13
C LEU A 63 10.84 -6.42 -4.26
N TRP A 64 9.73 -5.83 -4.70
CA TRP A 64 9.63 -4.41 -5.04
C TRP A 64 10.05 -3.44 -3.92
N LYS A 65 9.95 -3.86 -2.65
CA LYS A 65 10.28 -3.05 -1.48
C LYS A 65 11.78 -2.85 -1.26
N TYR A 66 12.63 -3.67 -1.87
CA TYR A 66 14.08 -3.58 -1.71
C TYR A 66 14.67 -2.51 -2.65
N PRO A 67 15.68 -1.74 -2.20
CA PRO A 67 16.27 -0.64 -2.99
C PRO A 67 16.76 -1.04 -4.39
N VAL A 68 17.25 -2.27 -4.55
CA VAL A 68 17.75 -2.77 -5.85
C VAL A 68 16.60 -3.03 -6.83
N PHE A 69 15.43 -3.41 -6.33
CA PHE A 69 14.30 -3.85 -7.14
C PHE A 69 13.22 -2.77 -7.32
N ASN A 70 13.20 -1.72 -6.48
CA ASN A 70 12.16 -0.68 -6.52
C ASN A 70 12.11 0.14 -7.83
N SER A 71 13.07 -0.05 -8.73
CA SER A 71 13.20 0.75 -9.95
C SER A 71 12.02 0.57 -10.93
N LEU A 72 11.29 -0.56 -10.85
CA LEU A 72 10.12 -0.87 -11.68
C LEU A 72 8.82 -0.20 -11.19
N VAL A 73 8.77 0.27 -9.94
CA VAL A 73 7.59 0.96 -9.39
C VAL A 73 7.80 2.47 -9.34
N LYS A 74 6.69 3.22 -9.33
CA LYS A 74 6.67 4.70 -9.24
C LYS A 74 6.33 5.25 -7.86
N VAL A 75 6.06 4.37 -6.89
CA VAL A 75 5.61 4.73 -5.54
C VAL A 75 6.62 4.25 -4.49
N PRO A 76 6.74 4.95 -3.34
CA PRO A 76 7.55 4.48 -2.22
C PRO A 76 6.87 3.31 -1.52
N ASN A 77 7.65 2.62 -0.68
CA ASN A 77 7.12 1.64 0.26
C ASN A 77 6.61 2.37 1.51
N LEU A 78 5.30 2.32 1.73
CA LEU A 78 4.60 2.93 2.85
C LEU A 78 4.15 1.90 3.91
N ASN A 79 4.48 0.62 3.72
CA ASN A 79 4.08 -0.45 4.65
C ASN A 79 4.45 -0.12 6.11
N GLY A 80 3.52 -0.37 7.01
CA GLY A 80 3.75 -0.31 8.46
C GLY A 80 2.66 0.42 9.23
N ARG A 81 2.93 0.60 10.52
CA ARG A 81 2.06 1.22 11.51
C ARG A 81 2.56 2.62 11.85
N TYR A 82 1.62 3.56 11.85
CA TYR A 82 1.86 4.98 12.10
C TYR A 82 0.96 5.45 13.25
N THR A 83 1.55 6.03 14.30
CA THR A 83 0.79 6.50 15.46
C THR A 83 0.79 8.02 15.54
N GLY A 84 -0.30 8.60 16.03
CA GLY A 84 -0.43 10.04 16.19
C GLY A 84 -1.85 10.43 16.53
N TYR A 85 -2.36 11.48 15.89
CA TYR A 85 -3.66 12.05 16.24
C TYR A 85 -4.35 12.72 15.05
N ILE A 86 -5.66 12.91 15.19
CA ILE A 86 -6.45 13.83 14.38
C ILE A 86 -6.81 15.07 15.20
N GLU A 87 -6.84 16.22 14.54
CA GLU A 87 -7.36 17.50 15.06
C GLU A 87 -8.65 17.80 14.31
N TYR A 88 -9.75 18.09 15.01
CA TYR A 88 -11.04 18.38 14.39
C TYR A 88 -11.79 19.48 15.12
N GLU A 89 -12.74 20.08 14.42
CA GLU A 89 -13.66 21.04 14.99
C GLU A 89 -15.06 20.42 15.09
N ARG A 90 -15.67 20.55 16.26
CA ARG A 90 -17.02 20.10 16.54
C ARG A 90 -17.67 21.09 17.50
N ASP A 91 -18.88 21.55 17.19
CA ASP A 91 -19.60 22.56 17.97
C ASP A 91 -18.78 23.84 18.25
N GLY A 92 -17.94 24.25 17.29
CA GLY A 92 -17.03 25.39 17.42
C GLY A 92 -15.82 25.15 18.35
N GLN A 93 -15.68 23.94 18.91
CA GLN A 93 -14.55 23.55 19.74
C GLN A 93 -13.54 22.72 18.97
N LYS A 94 -12.26 23.04 19.15
CA LYS A 94 -11.15 22.27 18.60
C LYS A 94 -10.83 21.11 19.53
N ASN A 95 -10.96 19.91 18.99
CA ASN A 95 -10.74 18.66 19.67
C ASN A 95 -9.56 17.91 19.03
N LYS A 96 -9.02 16.95 19.79
CA LYS A 96 -7.92 16.10 19.37
C LYS A 96 -8.21 14.68 19.81
N MET A 97 -7.99 13.71 18.93
CA MET A 97 -8.19 12.29 19.21
C MET A 97 -7.00 11.49 18.71
N ASP A 98 -6.52 10.56 19.51
CA ASP A 98 -5.42 9.69 19.10
C ASP A 98 -5.87 8.71 18.02
N THR A 99 -4.96 8.44 17.08
CA THR A 99 -5.22 7.56 15.96
C THR A 99 -4.00 6.74 15.58
N VAL A 100 -4.26 5.57 15.02
CA VAL A 100 -3.27 4.72 14.40
C VAL A 100 -3.67 4.40 12.97
N VAL A 101 -2.73 4.56 12.04
CA VAL A 101 -2.88 4.18 10.64
C VAL A 101 -1.98 2.99 10.35
N GLU A 102 -2.52 1.95 9.77
CA GLU A 102 -1.80 0.79 9.26
C GLU A 102 -1.92 0.73 7.74
N ILE A 103 -0.76 0.65 7.07
CA ILE A 103 -0.69 0.56 5.63
C ILE A 103 -0.16 -0.81 5.24
N ILE A 104 -0.93 -1.51 4.42
CA ILE A 104 -0.57 -2.77 3.77
C ILE A 104 -0.44 -2.49 2.28
N GLN A 105 0.72 -2.77 1.69
CA GLN A 105 1.03 -2.39 0.32
C GLN A 105 1.80 -3.49 -0.42
N THR A 106 1.41 -3.73 -1.66
CA THR A 106 2.18 -4.46 -2.68
C THR A 106 2.70 -3.49 -3.74
N ALA A 107 3.44 -3.98 -4.75
CA ALA A 107 3.84 -3.14 -5.87
C ALA A 107 2.65 -2.61 -6.70
N SER A 108 1.44 -3.13 -6.50
CA SER A 108 0.26 -2.81 -7.30
C SER A 108 -0.94 -2.31 -6.50
N GLU A 109 -1.01 -2.61 -5.21
CA GLU A 109 -2.17 -2.36 -4.35
C GLU A 109 -1.74 -1.73 -3.02
N ILE A 110 -2.66 -1.00 -2.41
CA ILE A 110 -2.51 -0.43 -1.07
C ILE A 110 -3.86 -0.52 -0.36
N GLN A 111 -3.84 -0.88 0.91
CA GLN A 111 -4.98 -0.88 1.82
C GLN A 111 -4.58 -0.09 3.07
N ILE A 112 -5.49 0.74 3.56
CA ILE A 112 -5.27 1.64 4.69
C ILE A 112 -6.34 1.38 5.73
N ASN A 113 -5.88 0.99 6.90
CA ASN A 113 -6.68 0.71 8.08
C ASN A 113 -6.42 1.82 9.09
N THR A 114 -7.46 2.45 9.64
CA THR A 114 -7.31 3.47 10.67
C THR A 114 -8.08 3.08 11.93
N TYR A 115 -7.46 3.27 13.08
CA TYR A 115 -8.01 2.98 14.40
C TYR A 115 -8.06 4.28 15.20
N PHE A 116 -9.13 4.50 15.92
CA PHE A 116 -9.36 5.72 16.70
C PHE A 116 -9.63 5.34 18.14
N ASN A 117 -8.96 6.01 19.09
CA ASN A 117 -9.21 5.83 20.51
C ASN A 117 -10.08 6.97 21.02
N SER A 118 -11.34 6.65 21.34
CA SER A 118 -12.25 7.59 21.98
C SER A 118 -12.06 7.55 23.50
N GLU A 119 -12.20 8.72 24.15
CA GLU A 119 -12.06 8.86 25.62
C GLU A 119 -13.01 7.95 26.40
N ASN A 120 -14.13 7.52 25.80
CA ASN A 120 -15.13 6.65 26.41
C ASN A 120 -14.86 5.14 26.20
N HIS A 121 -13.62 4.74 25.87
CA HIS A 121 -13.21 3.35 25.61
C HIS A 121 -13.84 2.66 24.39
N GLU A 122 -14.44 3.43 23.47
CA GLU A 122 -14.98 2.89 22.23
C GLU A 122 -14.04 3.15 21.05
N ASN A 123 -13.23 2.15 20.77
CA ASN A 123 -12.38 2.17 19.59
C ASN A 123 -13.23 1.99 18.33
N THR A 124 -13.09 2.91 17.38
CA THR A 124 -13.66 2.72 16.04
C THR A 124 -12.57 2.39 15.04
N HIS A 125 -12.97 1.74 13.95
CA HIS A 125 -12.06 1.34 12.89
C HIS A 125 -12.63 1.70 11.53
N SER A 126 -11.75 2.14 10.63
CA SER A 126 -12.09 2.37 9.23
C SER A 126 -11.17 1.63 8.28
N ILE A 127 -11.74 1.17 7.17
CA ILE A 127 -11.03 0.52 6.07
C ILE A 127 -11.18 1.39 4.83
N SER A 128 -10.10 1.57 4.09
CA SER A 128 -10.13 2.26 2.81
C SER A 128 -10.90 1.47 1.75
N LEU A 129 -11.69 2.19 0.95
CA LEU A 129 -12.48 1.66 -0.17
C LEU A 129 -11.82 1.93 -1.52
N VAL A 130 -11.17 3.09 -1.63
CA VAL A 130 -10.46 3.55 -2.82
C VAL A 130 -9.25 4.34 -2.37
N GLU A 131 -8.08 3.98 -2.86
CA GLU A 131 -6.81 4.58 -2.49
C GLU A 131 -6.04 4.99 -3.75
N ASN A 132 -5.15 5.97 -3.64
CA ASN A 132 -4.20 6.31 -4.68
C ASN A 132 -2.96 6.99 -4.09
N ILE A 133 -1.78 6.52 -4.47
CA ILE A 133 -0.54 7.25 -4.24
C ILE A 133 -0.23 8.09 -5.47
N ARG A 134 -0.18 9.42 -5.28
CA ARG A 134 0.27 10.37 -6.30
C ARG A 134 1.68 10.83 -6.00
N SER A 135 2.45 11.06 -7.06
CA SER A 135 3.77 11.68 -6.99
C SER A 135 3.74 12.97 -7.78
N GLU A 136 4.15 14.07 -7.17
CA GLU A 136 4.22 15.39 -7.79
C GLU A 136 5.50 16.09 -7.32
N ASN A 137 6.36 16.49 -8.26
CA ASN A 137 7.61 17.20 -7.99
C ASN A 137 8.51 16.54 -6.91
N GLY A 138 8.57 15.21 -6.88
CA GLY A 138 9.37 14.47 -5.90
C GLY A 138 8.71 14.31 -4.52
N HIS A 139 7.49 14.83 -4.34
CA HIS A 139 6.67 14.60 -3.16
C HIS A 139 5.62 13.53 -3.42
N TYR A 140 5.18 12.86 -2.36
CA TYR A 140 4.13 11.85 -2.42
C TYR A 140 2.94 12.26 -1.58
N SER A 141 1.74 11.99 -2.08
CA SER A 141 0.48 12.13 -1.36
C SER A 141 -0.33 10.86 -1.49
N VAL A 142 -0.96 10.44 -0.40
CA VAL A 142 -1.90 9.32 -0.37
C VAL A 142 -3.30 9.92 -0.27
N TYR A 143 -4.12 9.61 -1.27
CA TYR A 143 -5.54 9.93 -1.29
C TYR A 143 -6.31 8.66 -0.99
N PHE A 144 -7.27 8.71 -0.07
CA PHE A 144 -8.15 7.57 0.12
C PHE A 144 -9.52 7.96 0.62
N PHE A 145 -10.53 7.28 0.10
CA PHE A 145 -11.87 7.22 0.68
C PHE A 145 -11.96 6.02 1.60
N TYR A 146 -12.67 6.15 2.71
CA TYR A 146 -12.82 5.09 3.69
C TYR A 146 -14.25 4.98 4.17
N PHE A 147 -14.55 3.81 4.73
CA PHE A 147 -15.75 3.53 5.49
C PHE A 147 -15.38 3.23 6.93
N ASN A 148 -16.06 3.87 7.88
CA ASN A 148 -15.96 3.59 9.31
C ASN A 148 -17.29 3.02 9.78
N SER A 149 -17.26 1.85 10.42
CA SER A 149 -18.47 1.17 10.88
C SER A 149 -19.18 1.89 12.04
N GLY A 150 -18.51 2.84 12.67
CA GLY A 150 -18.96 3.48 13.89
C GLY A 150 -19.08 2.49 15.05
N THR A 151 -19.93 2.83 16.00
CA THR A 151 -20.36 2.03 17.16
C THR A 151 -21.87 2.13 17.31
N LYS A 152 -22.47 1.21 18.06
CA LYS A 152 -23.90 1.20 18.37
C LYS A 152 -24.24 1.91 19.69
N ILE A 153 -23.23 2.33 20.44
CA ILE A 153 -23.40 2.81 21.82
C ILE A 153 -23.31 4.34 21.86
N ASP A 154 -22.30 4.93 21.22
CA ASP A 154 -22.15 6.38 21.07
C ASP A 154 -22.74 6.87 19.73
N GLU A 155 -23.85 7.61 19.79
CA GLU A 155 -24.51 8.20 18.61
C GLU A 155 -23.60 9.17 17.83
N TYR A 156 -22.57 9.72 18.48
CA TYR A 156 -21.59 10.60 17.84
C TYR A 156 -20.46 9.86 17.17
N LEU A 157 -20.39 8.55 17.31
CA LEU A 157 -19.51 7.65 16.59
C LEU A 157 -20.34 6.84 15.58
N ASP A 158 -21.17 7.55 14.82
CA ASP A 158 -22.00 6.98 13.76
C ASP A 158 -21.19 6.33 12.64
N CYS A 159 -21.84 5.40 11.94
CA CYS A 159 -21.35 4.84 10.70
C CYS A 159 -21.25 5.93 9.63
N HIS A 160 -20.09 6.08 9.00
CA HIS A 160 -19.85 7.16 8.04
C HIS A 160 -18.74 6.81 7.04
N GLU A 161 -18.70 7.59 5.97
CA GLU A 161 -17.60 7.63 5.02
C GLU A 161 -16.80 8.91 5.19
N GLY A 162 -15.57 8.88 4.69
CA GLY A 162 -14.76 10.08 4.62
C GLY A 162 -13.68 9.96 3.55
N ALA A 163 -12.97 11.06 3.36
CA ALA A 163 -11.79 11.08 2.51
C ALA A 163 -10.63 11.75 3.23
N ASN A 164 -9.44 11.31 2.83
CA ASN A 164 -8.17 11.82 3.31
C ASN A 164 -7.30 12.23 2.12
N GLU A 165 -6.54 13.29 2.32
CA GLU A 165 -5.37 13.66 1.52
C GLU A 165 -4.19 13.80 2.48
N LEU A 166 -3.28 12.82 2.49
CA LEU A 166 -2.12 12.81 3.39
C LEU A 166 -0.83 12.96 2.58
N LYS A 167 -0.08 14.02 2.86
CA LYS A 167 1.30 14.17 2.38
C LYS A 167 2.19 13.18 3.10
N VAL A 168 3.07 12.52 2.35
CA VAL A 168 4.08 11.62 2.86
C VAL A 168 5.39 12.38 3.03
N ILE A 169 5.89 12.42 4.26
CA ILE A 169 7.22 12.95 4.57
C ILE A 169 8.19 11.78 4.62
N MET A 170 9.17 11.81 3.73
CA MET A 170 10.18 10.76 3.57
C MET A 170 11.50 11.16 4.26
N ASN A 171 12.26 10.16 4.70
CA ASN A 171 13.68 10.26 5.05
C ASN A 171 14.47 9.36 4.08
N GLY A 172 14.94 9.94 2.96
CA GLY A 172 15.44 9.13 1.85
C GLY A 172 14.32 8.25 1.27
N ASN A 173 14.51 6.93 1.28
CA ASN A 173 13.51 5.97 0.77
C ASN A 173 12.57 5.43 1.86
N THR A 174 12.65 5.91 3.11
CA THR A 174 11.80 5.43 4.20
C THR A 174 10.74 6.47 4.58
N PRO A 175 9.48 6.05 4.80
CA PRO A 175 8.45 6.96 5.27
C PRO A 175 8.70 7.32 6.74
N ARG A 176 8.52 8.59 7.08
CA ARG A 176 8.67 9.10 8.46
C ARG A 176 7.34 9.55 9.05
N LYS A 177 6.51 10.21 8.25
CA LYS A 177 5.27 10.84 8.72
C LYS A 177 4.25 10.97 7.61
N LEU A 178 2.98 10.79 7.96
CA LEU A 178 1.84 11.15 7.12
C LEU A 178 1.12 12.34 7.74
N THR A 179 0.83 13.35 6.94
CA THR A 179 0.09 14.52 7.43
C THR A 179 -0.74 15.18 6.36
N GLY A 180 -1.95 15.57 6.70
CA GLY A 180 -2.79 16.28 5.77
C GLY A 180 -4.21 16.42 6.26
N ASN A 181 -5.14 16.61 5.34
CA ASN A 181 -6.53 16.94 5.65
C ASN A 181 -7.41 15.70 5.55
N TYR A 182 -8.50 15.71 6.31
CA TYR A 182 -9.57 14.75 6.16
C TYR A 182 -10.94 15.43 6.30
N PHE A 183 -11.97 14.78 5.76
CA PHE A 183 -13.36 15.20 5.89
C PHE A 183 -14.27 13.96 5.92
N THR A 184 -15.39 14.08 6.61
CA THR A 184 -16.40 13.01 6.73
C THR A 184 -17.75 13.44 6.16
N ASN A 185 -18.64 12.48 5.90
CA ASN A 185 -20.04 12.71 5.55
C ASN A 185 -21.00 12.45 6.72
N ARG A 186 -20.50 12.50 7.97
CA ARG A 186 -21.29 12.34 9.19
C ARG A 186 -22.46 13.32 9.23
N LYS A 187 -23.48 13.00 10.03
CA LYS A 187 -24.61 13.91 10.27
C LYS A 187 -24.16 15.30 10.72
N GLU A 188 -23.20 15.34 11.65
CA GLU A 188 -22.38 16.52 11.93
C GLU A 188 -21.06 16.37 11.17
N GLN A 189 -20.93 17.07 10.04
CA GLN A 189 -19.74 16.97 9.20
C GLN A 189 -18.50 17.38 10.00
N THR A 190 -17.55 16.44 10.15
CA THR A 190 -16.24 16.73 10.72
C THR A 190 -15.20 16.88 9.62
N ARG A 191 -14.29 17.83 9.81
CA ARG A 191 -13.12 18.04 8.96
C ARG A 191 -11.95 18.45 9.84
N GLY A 192 -10.75 18.15 9.38
CA GLY A 192 -9.60 18.31 10.25
C GLY A 192 -8.28 17.95 9.62
N LYS A 193 -7.29 17.79 10.49
CA LYS A 193 -5.93 17.38 10.11
C LYS A 193 -5.56 16.08 10.78
N MET A 194 -5.00 15.16 10.01
CA MET A 194 -4.35 13.96 10.52
C MET A 194 -2.84 14.17 10.56
N LYS A 195 -2.20 13.72 11.64
CA LYS A 195 -0.74 13.74 11.83
C LYS A 195 -0.32 12.44 12.50
N VAL A 196 0.31 11.54 11.75
CA VAL A 196 0.81 10.26 12.26
C VAL A 196 2.27 10.05 11.86
N ASN A 197 3.08 9.52 12.76
CA ASN A 197 4.50 9.23 12.54
C ASN A 197 4.69 7.72 12.40
N PHE A 198 5.64 7.30 11.58
CA PHE A 198 5.99 5.89 11.44
C PHE A 198 6.53 5.36 12.77
N THR A 199 6.04 4.19 13.19
CA THR A 199 6.35 3.60 14.50
C THR A 199 6.92 2.20 14.37
N SER A 200 6.35 1.34 13.52
CA SER A 200 6.81 -0.03 13.35
C SER A 200 6.41 -0.61 11.99
N THR A 201 7.08 -1.68 11.55
CA THR A 201 6.63 -2.52 10.43
C THR A 201 5.60 -3.57 10.86
N GLU A 202 5.47 -3.81 12.17
CA GLU A 202 4.50 -4.75 12.74
C GLU A 202 3.11 -4.12 12.83
N LEU A 203 2.10 -4.88 12.38
CA LEU A 203 0.69 -4.49 12.42
C LEU A 203 0.03 -5.16 13.63
N LYS A 204 -0.76 -4.39 14.38
CA LYS A 204 -1.52 -4.85 15.55
C LYS A 204 -3.01 -4.99 15.26
N HIS A 205 -3.51 -4.33 14.22
CA HIS A 205 -4.92 -4.35 13.85
C HIS A 205 -5.90 -3.81 14.91
N GLU A 206 -5.38 -2.97 15.81
CA GLU A 206 -6.09 -2.29 16.89
C GLU A 206 -5.39 -0.97 17.20
N PHE A 207 -5.94 -0.18 18.14
CA PHE A 207 -5.29 1.02 18.65
C PHE A 207 -4.15 0.69 19.61
#